data_AF-A0A538BDN4-F1
#
_entry.id   AF-A0A538BDN4-F1
#
_cell.length_a   1.000
_cell.length_b   1.000
_cell.length_c   1.000
_cell.angle_alpha   90.00
_cell.angle_beta   90.00
_cell.angle_gamma   90.00
#
_symmetry.space_group_name_H-M   'P 1'
#
loop_
_entity.id
_entity.type
_entity.pdbx_description
1 polymer ?
#
loop_
_entity_poly.entity_id
_entity_poly.type
_entity_poly.pdbx_seq_one_letter_code
_entity_poly.pdbx_strand_id
1 'polypeptide(L)'
;MRRLPVVVVLALVLAPGAAARPLLGVLGNPVRFQQQTGQRSAVVEKIVGWNQGLTWGSPFGQLFATMGDVPLLGMTMDGKGGGEAMTPGRLAAGGGDAYLVALNQAIATWGRRIYVRPWFEADGFWSSYCAFTRSGRSKGSARSTASFRKAFARTYLILHGGSAASINGALARLGMPSLRAGDLPVNPAPRLKVIWNPQAYAVPELAANQPQQYYPGGAYVDVVGNDLYGEPRIKWRATRAGSPGRSSTWARVRGAALRIARSLRRSAEP
;
A
#
# COMPACT_ATOMS: atom_id res chain seq x y z
N MET A 1 -28.73 28.25 46.30
CA MET A 1 -28.48 28.42 44.85
C MET A 1 -26.99 28.20 44.54
N ARG A 2 -26.71 27.17 43.73
CA ARG A 2 -25.58 26.98 42.80
C ARG A 2 -24.20 27.53 43.18
N ARG A 3 -23.31 26.65 43.60
CA ARG A 3 -21.87 26.74 43.29
C ARG A 3 -21.38 25.35 42.83
N LEU A 4 -20.43 25.35 41.91
CA LEU A 4 -19.97 24.26 41.02
C LEU A 4 -20.92 24.03 39.82
N PRO A 5 -20.47 24.25 38.56
CA PRO A 5 -19.21 23.74 38.00
C PRO A 5 -18.51 24.69 37.00
N VAL A 6 -17.27 25.13 37.28
CA VAL A 6 -16.45 25.84 36.26
C VAL A 6 -15.12 25.11 35.99
N VAL A 7 -14.72 24.16 36.83
CA VAL A 7 -13.37 23.55 36.74
C VAL A 7 -13.27 22.42 35.70
N VAL A 8 -14.37 21.77 35.31
CA VAL A 8 -14.32 20.62 34.36
C VAL A 8 -14.14 21.06 32.90
N VAL A 9 -14.56 22.28 32.54
CA VAL A 9 -14.55 22.73 31.14
C VAL A 9 -13.14 23.17 30.68
N LEU A 10 -12.26 23.61 31.59
CA LEU A 10 -10.91 24.05 31.22
C LEU A 10 -9.92 22.89 30.98
N ALA A 11 -10.15 21.71 31.57
CA ALA A 11 -9.25 20.56 31.42
C ALA A 11 -9.35 19.86 30.04
N LEU A 12 -10.43 20.11 29.29
CA LEU A 12 -10.65 19.50 27.96
C LEU A 12 -10.06 20.32 26.80
N VAL A 13 -9.57 21.54 27.04
CA VAL A 13 -9.08 22.44 25.97
C VAL A 13 -7.57 22.32 25.75
N LEU A 14 -6.84 21.65 26.65
CA LEU A 14 -5.38 21.55 26.61
C LEU A 14 -4.83 20.15 26.37
N ALA A 15 -5.65 19.17 25.96
CA ALA A 15 -5.09 17.92 25.46
C ALA A 15 -4.27 18.26 24.20
N PRO A 16 -2.93 18.17 24.20
CA PRO A 16 -2.17 18.33 22.98
C PRO A 16 -2.72 17.30 22.01
N GLY A 17 -3.25 17.78 20.88
CA GLY A 17 -3.73 16.88 19.83
C GLY A 17 -2.61 15.89 19.57
N ALA A 18 -2.87 14.60 19.77
CA ALA A 18 -1.86 13.55 19.67
C ALA A 18 -1.26 13.62 18.26
N ALA A 19 -0.17 14.36 18.11
CA ALA A 19 0.58 14.41 16.88
C ALA A 19 1.22 13.04 16.76
N ALA A 20 0.67 12.20 15.88
CA ALA A 20 1.26 10.91 15.59
C ALA A 20 2.71 11.15 15.15
N ARG A 21 3.66 10.76 15.99
CA ARG A 21 5.08 10.85 15.66
C ARG A 21 5.34 10.04 14.38
N PRO A 22 6.16 10.55 13.46
CA PRO A 22 6.51 9.79 12.27
C PRO A 22 7.16 8.47 12.69
N LEU A 23 6.70 7.37 12.07
CA LEU A 23 7.37 6.09 12.20
C LEU A 23 8.63 6.12 11.33
N LEU A 24 9.79 6.15 11.98
CA LEU A 24 11.07 6.15 11.29
C LEU A 24 11.43 4.74 10.87
N GLY A 25 11.89 4.61 9.63
CA GLY A 25 12.25 3.34 9.03
C GLY A 25 13.59 3.38 8.31
N VAL A 26 14.10 2.19 8.00
CA VAL A 26 15.32 2.03 7.20
C VAL A 26 15.18 0.85 6.25
N LEU A 27 15.55 1.05 5.00
CA LEU A 27 15.87 -0.03 4.07
C LEU A 27 17.34 -0.42 4.28
N GLY A 28 17.60 -1.67 4.65
CA GLY A 28 18.96 -2.17 4.88
C GLY A 28 19.24 -2.56 6.33
N ASN A 29 20.44 -2.29 6.83
CA ASN A 29 20.90 -2.73 8.15
C ASN A 29 20.56 -1.70 9.26
N PRO A 30 19.56 -1.97 10.13
CA PRO A 30 19.14 -1.02 11.15
C PRO A 30 20.21 -0.78 12.24
N VAL A 31 21.02 -1.79 12.57
CA VAL A 31 22.08 -1.67 13.58
C VAL A 31 23.16 -0.71 13.09
N ARG A 32 23.65 -0.92 11.87
CA ARG A 32 24.64 -0.03 11.26
C ARG A 32 24.10 1.40 11.11
N PHE A 33 22.85 1.54 10.66
CA PHE A 33 22.23 2.86 10.51
C PHE A 33 22.14 3.60 11.85
N GLN A 34 21.74 2.90 12.93
CA GLN A 34 21.70 3.48 14.27
C GLN A 34 23.09 3.89 14.75
N GLN A 35 24.12 3.07 14.54
CA GLN A 35 25.50 3.40 14.92
C GLN A 35 26.03 4.66 14.23
N GLN A 36 25.62 4.89 12.98
CA GLN A 36 26.08 6.04 12.18
C GLN A 36 25.27 7.33 12.42
N THR A 37 24.00 7.21 12.78
CA THR A 37 23.08 8.38 12.81
C THR A 37 22.46 8.65 14.18
N GLY A 38 22.54 7.70 15.11
CA GLY A 38 21.77 7.72 16.36
C GLY A 38 20.28 7.41 16.21
N GLN A 39 19.74 7.32 14.99
CA GLN A 39 18.32 7.01 14.78
C GLN A 39 18.02 5.55 15.10
N ARG A 40 17.03 5.32 15.98
CA ARG A 40 16.41 4.01 16.15
C ARG A 40 15.26 3.84 15.17
N SER A 41 15.41 2.93 14.22
CA SER A 41 14.36 2.62 13.24
C SER A 41 13.35 1.64 13.81
N ALA A 42 12.08 2.03 13.83
CA ALA A 42 10.98 1.16 14.22
C ALA A 42 10.54 0.25 13.06
N VAL A 43 10.70 0.73 11.83
CA VAL A 43 10.37 0.02 10.60
C VAL A 43 11.65 -0.47 9.93
N VAL A 44 11.69 -1.73 9.52
CA VAL A 44 12.77 -2.25 8.66
C VAL A 44 12.17 -2.71 7.36
N GLU A 45 12.63 -2.10 6.27
CA GLU A 45 12.23 -2.49 4.92
C GLU A 45 13.16 -3.56 4.36
N LYS A 46 12.55 -4.53 3.68
CA LYS A 46 13.23 -5.42 2.75
C LYS A 46 12.41 -5.50 1.46
N ILE A 47 13.11 -5.50 0.34
CA ILE A 47 12.50 -5.70 -0.98
C ILE A 47 12.70 -7.15 -1.38
N VAL A 48 11.62 -7.81 -1.77
CA VAL A 48 11.62 -9.21 -2.22
C VAL A 48 11.20 -9.33 -3.68
N GLY A 49 11.78 -10.33 -4.35
CA GLY A 49 11.33 -10.75 -5.67
C GLY A 49 10.09 -11.64 -5.63
N TRP A 50 9.48 -11.82 -6.79
CA TRP A 50 8.36 -12.72 -7.00
C TRP A 50 8.67 -14.15 -6.53
N ASN A 51 7.72 -14.76 -5.81
CA ASN A 51 7.84 -16.07 -5.15
C ASN A 51 8.91 -16.19 -4.05
N GLN A 52 9.66 -15.13 -3.74
CA GLN A 52 10.55 -15.16 -2.58
C GLN A 52 9.74 -15.23 -1.29
N GLY A 53 10.14 -16.09 -0.36
CA GLY A 53 9.36 -16.39 0.84
C GLY A 53 8.37 -17.53 0.68
N LEU A 54 8.11 -17.97 -0.56
CA LEU A 54 7.31 -19.15 -0.87
C LEU A 54 8.15 -20.28 -1.48
N THR A 55 8.79 -20.05 -2.63
CA THR A 55 9.53 -21.11 -3.36
C THR A 55 11.05 -20.95 -3.31
N TRP A 56 11.54 -19.78 -2.89
CA TRP A 56 12.97 -19.54 -2.74
C TRP A 56 13.25 -18.47 -1.67
N GLY A 57 14.50 -18.43 -1.21
CA GLY A 57 14.89 -17.60 -0.07
C GLY A 57 14.32 -18.11 1.26
N SER A 58 14.45 -17.31 2.31
CA SER A 58 13.87 -17.63 3.62
C SER A 58 12.35 -17.57 3.56
N PRO A 59 11.61 -18.56 4.12
CA PRO A 59 10.16 -18.52 4.23
C PRO A 59 9.66 -17.24 4.90
N PHE A 60 8.46 -16.77 4.57
CA PHE A 60 7.94 -15.48 5.05
C PHE A 60 8.04 -15.28 6.56
N GLY A 61 7.71 -16.28 7.38
CA GLY A 61 7.81 -16.17 8.84
C GLY A 61 9.24 -15.86 9.33
N GLN A 62 10.24 -16.54 8.76
CA GLN A 62 11.65 -16.26 9.05
C GLN A 62 12.07 -14.90 8.49
N LEU A 63 11.62 -14.56 7.27
CA LEU A 63 11.90 -13.26 6.68
C LEU A 63 11.38 -12.12 7.56
N PHE A 64 10.14 -12.16 8.03
CA PHE A 64 9.56 -11.12 8.87
C PHE A 64 10.30 -10.97 10.20
N ALA A 65 10.75 -12.07 10.80
CA ALA A 65 11.55 -12.03 12.03
C ALA A 65 12.87 -11.25 11.85
N THR A 66 13.44 -11.23 10.63
CA THR A 66 14.65 -10.45 10.33
C THR A 66 14.39 -8.95 10.04
N MET A 67 13.13 -8.51 10.11
CA MET A 67 12.69 -7.14 9.80
C MET A 67 12.24 -6.38 11.07
N GLY A 68 12.55 -6.91 12.26
CA GLY A 68 12.24 -6.27 13.53
C GLY A 68 10.74 -6.24 13.84
N ASP A 69 10.32 -5.23 14.60
CA ASP A 69 8.96 -5.16 15.15
C ASP A 69 7.90 -4.74 14.14
N VAL A 70 8.27 -3.93 13.14
CA VAL A 70 7.36 -3.44 12.12
C VAL A 70 7.97 -3.66 10.73
N PRO A 71 7.77 -4.84 10.14
CA PRO A 71 8.25 -5.11 8.79
C PRO A 71 7.58 -4.16 7.77
N LEU A 72 8.36 -3.66 6.81
CA LEU A 72 7.85 -3.09 5.55
C LEU A 72 8.34 -3.98 4.41
N LEU A 73 7.44 -4.78 3.86
CA LEU A 73 7.75 -5.69 2.75
C LEU A 73 7.54 -4.99 1.41
N GLY A 74 8.62 -4.50 0.80
CA GLY A 74 8.63 -4.08 -0.60
C GLY A 74 8.60 -5.31 -1.51
N MET A 75 7.83 -5.27 -2.60
CA MET A 75 7.72 -6.41 -3.52
C MET A 75 7.92 -5.97 -4.96
N THR A 76 8.72 -6.72 -5.73
CA THR A 76 8.82 -6.55 -7.19
C THR A 76 8.10 -7.70 -7.91
N MET A 77 7.93 -7.57 -9.23
CA MET A 77 7.45 -8.68 -10.09
C MET A 77 8.61 -9.48 -10.73
N ASP A 78 9.83 -9.23 -10.27
CA ASP A 78 11.05 -9.88 -10.77
C ASP A 78 11.33 -11.15 -9.99
N GLY A 79 11.75 -12.21 -10.66
CA GLY A 79 12.11 -13.48 -10.03
C GLY A 79 13.51 -13.46 -9.40
N LYS A 80 13.96 -14.65 -8.98
CA LYS A 80 15.32 -14.86 -8.48
C LYS A 80 16.33 -14.40 -9.53
N GLY A 81 17.21 -13.47 -9.17
CA GLY A 81 18.22 -12.91 -10.07
C GLY A 81 17.78 -11.67 -10.86
N GLY A 82 16.57 -11.14 -10.65
CA GLY A 82 16.15 -9.84 -11.16
C GLY A 82 15.53 -9.82 -12.57
N GLY A 83 15.35 -10.98 -13.20
CA GLY A 83 14.58 -11.09 -14.45
C GLY A 83 13.07 -11.05 -14.20
N GLU A 84 12.28 -10.61 -15.18
CA GLU A 84 10.81 -10.59 -15.05
C GLU A 84 10.25 -12.00 -14.82
N ALA A 85 9.48 -12.18 -13.74
CA ALA A 85 8.79 -13.45 -13.45
C ALA A 85 7.26 -13.33 -13.46
N MET A 86 6.75 -12.11 -13.25
CA MET A 86 5.33 -11.81 -13.26
C MET A 86 5.07 -10.51 -14.02
N THR A 87 3.85 -10.33 -14.51
CA THR A 87 3.40 -9.06 -15.10
C THR A 87 2.10 -8.62 -14.46
N PRO A 88 1.77 -7.31 -14.50
CA PRO A 88 0.49 -6.84 -14.01
C PRO A 88 -0.72 -7.56 -14.64
N GLY A 89 -0.67 -7.81 -15.95
CA GLY A 89 -1.73 -8.50 -16.66
C GLY A 89 -1.91 -9.96 -16.21
N ARG A 90 -0.81 -10.70 -16.04
CA ARG A 90 -0.85 -12.08 -15.51
C ARG A 90 -1.36 -12.12 -14.08
N LEU A 91 -0.97 -11.16 -13.25
CA LEU A 91 -1.45 -11.06 -11.87
C LEU A 91 -2.94 -10.72 -11.81
N ALA A 92 -3.41 -9.75 -12.60
CA ALA A 92 -4.82 -9.41 -12.73
C ALA A 92 -5.68 -10.59 -13.21
N ALA A 93 -5.09 -11.48 -14.03
CA ALA A 93 -5.72 -12.71 -14.49
C ALA A 93 -5.64 -13.88 -13.49
N GLY A 94 -5.11 -13.67 -12.28
CA GLY A 94 -5.03 -14.70 -11.22
C GLY A 94 -3.78 -15.56 -11.21
N GLY A 95 -2.81 -15.31 -12.12
CA GLY A 95 -1.60 -16.12 -12.24
C GLY A 95 -0.65 -16.08 -11.05
N GLY A 96 -0.92 -15.25 -10.04
CA GLY A 96 -0.10 -15.11 -8.83
C GLY A 96 -0.81 -15.42 -7.52
N ASP A 97 -2.01 -15.98 -7.57
CA ASP A 97 -2.86 -16.16 -6.39
C ASP A 97 -2.19 -17.02 -5.31
N ALA A 98 -1.53 -18.12 -5.68
CA ALA A 98 -0.87 -18.99 -4.70
C ALA A 98 0.18 -18.24 -3.87
N TYR A 99 0.94 -17.33 -4.48
CA TYR A 99 1.92 -16.51 -3.79
C TYR A 99 1.27 -15.51 -2.84
N LEU A 100 0.21 -14.84 -3.29
CA LEU A 100 -0.51 -13.87 -2.48
C LEU A 100 -1.30 -14.52 -1.33
N VAL A 101 -1.83 -15.73 -1.53
CA VAL A 101 -2.49 -16.53 -0.48
C VAL A 101 -1.48 -16.96 0.58
N ALA A 102 -0.31 -17.45 0.18
CA ALA A 102 0.75 -17.79 1.12
C ALA A 102 1.21 -16.56 1.93
N LEU A 103 1.32 -15.39 1.27
CA LEU A 103 1.64 -14.14 1.96
C LEU A 103 0.52 -13.70 2.92
N ASN A 104 -0.75 -13.80 2.53
CA ASN A 104 -1.89 -13.52 3.42
C ASN A 104 -1.82 -14.37 4.70
N GLN A 105 -1.58 -15.67 4.56
CA GLN A 105 -1.47 -16.60 5.68
C GLN A 105 -0.27 -16.25 6.56
N ALA A 106 0.88 -15.94 5.97
CA ALA A 106 2.06 -15.54 6.73
C ALA A 106 1.84 -14.23 7.51
N ILE A 107 1.13 -13.26 6.94
CA ILE A 107 0.74 -12.01 7.63
C ILE A 107 -0.19 -12.30 8.79
N ALA A 108 -1.15 -13.22 8.62
CA ALA A 108 -2.05 -13.63 9.69
C ALA A 108 -1.29 -14.31 10.84
N THR A 109 -0.34 -15.20 10.52
CA THR A 109 0.54 -15.85 11.50
C THR A 109 1.48 -14.86 12.19
N TRP A 110 1.97 -13.84 11.48
CA TRP A 110 2.77 -12.77 12.10
C TRP A 110 1.98 -12.04 13.20
N GLY A 111 0.67 -11.83 13.00
CA GLY A 111 -0.26 -11.34 14.01
C GLY A 111 -0.04 -9.89 14.47
N ARG A 112 1.06 -9.25 14.07
CA ARG A 112 1.49 -7.91 14.47
C ARG A 112 1.46 -6.95 13.28
N ARG A 113 1.79 -5.68 13.53
CA ARG A 113 1.81 -4.65 12.49
C ARG A 113 2.82 -5.01 11.39
N ILE A 114 2.41 -4.89 10.14
CA ILE A 114 3.23 -5.01 8.94
C ILE A 114 2.70 -4.07 7.86
N TYR A 115 3.62 -3.49 7.10
CA TYR A 115 3.34 -2.78 5.87
C TYR A 115 3.74 -3.64 4.68
N VAL A 116 2.93 -3.64 3.63
CA VAL A 116 3.30 -4.23 2.34
C VAL A 116 3.30 -3.12 1.31
N ARG A 117 4.37 -3.01 0.52
CA ARG A 117 4.57 -2.01 -0.53
C ARG A 117 4.72 -2.70 -1.89
N PRO A 118 3.60 -3.13 -2.51
CA PRO A 118 3.66 -3.86 -3.77
C PRO A 118 4.06 -2.96 -4.94
N TRP A 119 4.99 -3.46 -5.77
CA TRP A 119 5.38 -2.92 -7.09
C TRP A 119 5.45 -1.39 -7.11
N PHE A 120 6.33 -0.87 -6.25
CA PHE A 120 6.63 0.54 -6.11
C PHE A 120 7.26 1.13 -7.38
N GLU A 121 7.13 2.43 -7.60
CA GLU A 121 7.75 3.13 -8.75
C GLU A 121 7.38 2.54 -10.12
N ALA A 122 6.11 2.14 -10.30
CA ALA A 122 5.63 1.65 -11.59
C ALA A 122 5.61 2.72 -12.69
N ASP A 123 5.71 3.99 -12.30
CA ASP A 123 5.85 5.15 -13.17
C ASP A 123 7.31 5.39 -13.63
N GLY A 124 8.28 4.60 -13.14
CA GLY A 124 9.67 4.59 -13.61
C GLY A 124 9.96 3.46 -14.60
N PHE A 125 10.63 3.76 -15.72
CA PHE A 125 10.88 2.81 -16.81
C PHE A 125 11.78 1.61 -16.42
N TRP A 126 12.52 1.71 -15.32
CA TRP A 126 13.38 0.64 -14.80
C TRP A 126 12.59 -0.52 -14.20
N SER A 127 11.37 -0.27 -13.73
CA SER A 127 10.51 -1.31 -13.18
C SER A 127 10.05 -2.26 -14.29
N SER A 128 10.21 -3.58 -14.11
CA SER A 128 9.75 -4.58 -15.09
C SER A 128 8.24 -4.50 -15.35
N TYR A 129 7.49 -4.05 -14.36
CA TYR A 129 6.04 -3.87 -14.34
C TYR A 129 5.55 -2.47 -14.76
N CYS A 130 6.42 -1.57 -15.20
CA CYS A 130 6.01 -0.27 -15.75
C CYS A 130 5.34 -0.41 -17.14
N ALA A 131 4.53 0.58 -17.52
CA ALA A 131 3.80 0.57 -18.79
C ALA A 131 4.59 1.06 -19.99
N PHE A 132 5.69 1.79 -19.79
CA PHE A 132 6.42 2.45 -20.87
C PHE A 132 7.92 2.15 -20.82
N THR A 133 8.52 1.99 -21.99
CA THR A 133 9.98 1.93 -22.13
C THR A 133 10.61 3.28 -21.82
N ARG A 134 11.95 3.34 -21.71
CA ARG A 134 12.70 4.60 -21.56
C ARG A 134 12.37 5.63 -22.65
N SER A 135 12.11 5.18 -23.88
CA SER A 135 11.73 6.04 -25.01
C SER A 135 10.25 6.44 -25.04
N GLY A 136 9.46 5.99 -24.08
CA GLY A 136 8.03 6.27 -24.00
C GLY A 136 7.13 5.36 -24.83
N ARG A 137 7.66 4.29 -25.44
CA ARG A 137 6.83 3.30 -26.13
C ARG A 137 6.09 2.44 -25.12
N SER A 138 4.83 2.09 -25.43
CA SER A 138 4.07 1.14 -24.60
C SER A 138 4.75 -0.23 -24.57
N LYS A 139 4.75 -0.87 -23.39
CA LYS A 139 5.18 -2.27 -23.18
C LYS A 139 4.02 -3.28 -23.37
N GLY A 140 2.92 -2.83 -23.96
CA GLY A 140 1.75 -3.64 -24.30
C GLY A 140 0.72 -3.77 -23.17
N SER A 141 -0.40 -4.41 -23.48
CA SER A 141 -1.57 -4.54 -22.58
C SER A 141 -1.22 -5.21 -21.24
N ALA A 142 -0.34 -6.22 -21.26
CA ALA A 142 0.09 -6.96 -20.07
C ALA A 142 0.80 -6.09 -19.02
N ARG A 143 1.35 -4.94 -19.42
CA ARG A 143 2.07 -4.02 -18.53
C ARG A 143 1.44 -2.62 -18.48
N SER A 144 0.23 -2.48 -19.02
CA SER A 144 -0.49 -1.20 -19.03
C SER A 144 -0.80 -0.68 -17.62
N THR A 145 -1.01 0.63 -17.49
CA THR A 145 -1.50 1.26 -16.26
C THR A 145 -2.83 0.64 -15.78
N ALA A 146 -3.71 0.25 -16.70
CA ALA A 146 -4.94 -0.46 -16.38
C ALA A 146 -4.70 -1.85 -15.75
N SER A 147 -3.79 -2.63 -16.34
CA SER A 147 -3.38 -3.93 -15.78
C SER A 147 -2.72 -3.78 -14.41
N PHE A 148 -1.91 -2.73 -14.22
CA PHE A 148 -1.33 -2.39 -12.92
C PHE A 148 -2.39 -2.10 -11.85
N ARG A 149 -3.38 -1.26 -12.14
CA ARG A 149 -4.47 -0.96 -11.20
C ARG A 149 -5.22 -2.23 -10.78
N LYS A 150 -5.51 -3.12 -11.74
CA LYS A 150 -6.16 -4.41 -11.47
C LYS A 150 -5.28 -5.33 -10.62
N ALA A 151 -4.00 -5.45 -10.96
CA ALA A 151 -3.02 -6.23 -10.20
C ALA A 151 -2.93 -5.74 -8.75
N PHE A 152 -2.81 -4.43 -8.53
CA PHE A 152 -2.80 -3.83 -7.21
C PHE A 152 -4.08 -4.15 -6.43
N ALA A 153 -5.26 -3.94 -7.03
CA ALA A 153 -6.54 -4.20 -6.38
C ALA A 153 -6.71 -5.68 -6.01
N ARG A 154 -6.31 -6.61 -6.88
CA ARG A 154 -6.34 -8.05 -6.59
C ARG A 154 -5.49 -8.38 -5.38
N THR A 155 -4.28 -7.85 -5.31
CA THR A 155 -3.38 -8.06 -4.18
C THR A 155 -3.91 -7.46 -2.90
N TYR A 156 -4.46 -6.25 -2.94
CA TYR A 156 -5.11 -5.65 -1.78
C TYR A 156 -6.19 -6.59 -1.21
N LEU A 157 -7.09 -7.08 -2.07
CA LEU A 157 -8.18 -7.97 -1.68
C LEU A 157 -7.67 -9.29 -1.07
N ILE A 158 -6.67 -9.92 -1.70
CA ILE A 158 -6.13 -11.20 -1.22
C ILE A 158 -5.38 -11.01 0.10
N LEU A 159 -4.58 -9.96 0.25
CA LEU A 159 -3.79 -9.75 1.48
C LEU A 159 -4.65 -9.36 2.68
N HIS A 160 -5.71 -8.58 2.47
CA HIS A 160 -6.69 -8.27 3.53
C HIS A 160 -7.60 -9.46 3.87
N GLY A 161 -7.83 -10.35 2.91
CA GLY A 161 -8.56 -11.61 3.12
C GLY A 161 -10.06 -11.41 3.39
N GLY A 162 -10.68 -12.39 4.05
CA GLY A 162 -12.12 -12.49 4.24
C GLY A 162 -12.74 -13.64 3.45
N SER A 163 -14.08 -13.66 3.39
CA SER A 163 -14.79 -14.74 2.71
C SER A 163 -14.51 -14.74 1.21
N ALA A 164 -14.41 -15.93 0.62
CA ALA A 164 -14.24 -16.13 -0.80
C ALA A 164 -15.33 -15.41 -1.60
N ALA A 165 -16.57 -15.42 -1.09
CA ALA A 165 -17.70 -14.72 -1.71
C ALA A 165 -17.46 -13.20 -1.79
N SER A 166 -16.99 -12.58 -0.71
CA SER A 166 -16.70 -11.14 -0.67
C SER A 166 -15.56 -10.77 -1.62
N ILE A 167 -14.45 -11.52 -1.55
CA ILE A 167 -13.29 -11.32 -2.43
C ILE A 167 -13.71 -11.49 -3.89
N ASN A 168 -14.39 -12.58 -4.24
CA ASN A 168 -14.80 -12.87 -5.61
C ASN A 168 -15.84 -11.88 -6.13
N GLY A 169 -16.76 -11.40 -5.29
CA GLY A 169 -17.68 -10.33 -5.66
C GLY A 169 -16.94 -9.02 -5.97
N ALA A 170 -15.89 -8.69 -5.22
CA ALA A 170 -15.05 -7.53 -5.53
C ALA A 170 -14.23 -7.72 -6.82
N LEU A 171 -13.63 -8.89 -7.04
CA LEU A 171 -12.90 -9.22 -8.27
C LEU A 171 -13.81 -9.17 -9.50
N ALA A 172 -15.03 -9.70 -9.40
CA ALA A 172 -16.01 -9.67 -10.49
C ALA A 172 -16.38 -8.23 -10.89
N ARG A 173 -16.61 -7.32 -9.93
CA ARG A 173 -16.86 -5.90 -10.21
C ARG A 173 -15.69 -5.19 -10.91
N LEU A 174 -14.47 -5.70 -10.75
CA LEU A 174 -13.28 -5.21 -11.42
C LEU A 174 -13.01 -5.92 -12.77
N GLY A 175 -13.88 -6.85 -13.18
CA GLY A 175 -13.69 -7.69 -14.36
C GLY A 175 -12.43 -8.52 -14.26
N MET A 176 -12.21 -9.17 -13.11
CA MET A 176 -11.10 -10.11 -12.87
C MET A 176 -11.63 -11.51 -12.52
N PRO A 177 -10.85 -12.57 -12.79
CA PRO A 177 -11.22 -13.94 -12.45
C PRO A 177 -11.35 -14.16 -10.94
N SER A 178 -12.20 -15.10 -10.53
CA SER A 178 -12.35 -15.49 -9.13
C SER A 178 -11.06 -16.09 -8.56
N LEU A 179 -10.80 -15.82 -7.28
CA LEU A 179 -9.82 -16.52 -6.45
C LEU A 179 -10.28 -17.96 -6.20
N ARG A 180 -9.35 -18.92 -6.32
CA ARG A 180 -9.57 -20.36 -6.13
C ARG A 180 -8.84 -20.89 -4.88
N ALA A 181 -9.01 -20.23 -3.74
CA ALA A 181 -8.30 -20.56 -2.49
C ALA A 181 -9.21 -20.71 -1.25
N GLY A 182 -10.54 -20.64 -1.42
CA GLY A 182 -11.47 -20.61 -0.30
C GLY A 182 -11.41 -19.29 0.49
N ASP A 183 -11.90 -19.33 1.73
CA ASP A 183 -11.85 -18.20 2.65
C ASP A 183 -10.40 -17.94 3.10
N LEU A 184 -10.04 -16.67 3.25
CA LEU A 184 -8.71 -16.26 3.67
C LEU A 184 -8.74 -15.59 5.06
N PRO A 185 -7.72 -15.80 5.90
CA PRO A 185 -7.53 -15.04 7.12
C PRO A 185 -7.69 -13.53 6.92
N VAL A 186 -8.47 -12.91 7.81
CA VAL A 186 -8.69 -11.46 7.78
C VAL A 186 -7.49 -10.76 8.43
N ASN A 187 -6.86 -9.86 7.69
CA ASN A 187 -5.75 -9.02 8.13
C ASN A 187 -6.16 -7.55 8.13
N PRO A 188 -6.91 -7.08 9.15
CA PRO A 188 -7.46 -5.73 9.15
C PRO A 188 -6.39 -4.69 9.50
N ALA A 189 -6.66 -3.42 9.20
CA ALA A 189 -5.92 -2.33 9.81
C ALA A 189 -6.12 -2.33 11.35
N PRO A 190 -5.10 -2.01 12.16
CA PRO A 190 -3.75 -1.58 11.78
C PRO A 190 -2.72 -2.73 11.68
N ARG A 191 -3.15 -4.00 11.60
CA ARG A 191 -2.27 -5.16 11.46
C ARG A 191 -1.59 -5.15 10.10
N LEU A 192 -2.38 -5.10 9.03
CA LEU A 192 -1.88 -4.92 7.68
C LEU A 192 -2.22 -3.51 7.18
N LYS A 193 -1.25 -2.88 6.51
CA LYS A 193 -1.49 -1.73 5.64
C LYS A 193 -0.76 -1.93 4.31
N VAL A 194 -1.49 -1.81 3.21
CA VAL A 194 -0.97 -1.89 1.85
C VAL A 194 -0.69 -0.47 1.33
N ILE A 195 0.56 -0.25 0.92
CA ILE A 195 1.10 1.04 0.47
C ILE A 195 1.08 1.08 -1.06
N TRP A 196 0.37 2.05 -1.63
CA TRP A 196 0.56 2.42 -3.03
C TRP A 196 1.64 3.49 -3.12
N ASN A 197 2.75 3.20 -3.79
CA ASN A 197 3.95 4.02 -3.76
C ASN A 197 4.51 4.27 -5.17
N PRO A 198 4.12 5.37 -5.85
CA PRO A 198 4.80 5.81 -7.06
C PRO A 198 6.16 6.45 -6.73
N GLN A 199 6.93 6.77 -7.77
CA GLN A 199 8.00 7.75 -7.67
C GLN A 199 7.42 9.18 -7.60
N ALA A 200 8.23 10.14 -7.16
CA ALA A 200 7.91 11.56 -7.12
C ALA A 200 7.42 12.14 -8.47
N TYR A 201 7.92 11.58 -9.58
CA TYR A 201 7.58 11.97 -10.94
C TYR A 201 7.78 10.78 -11.88
N ALA A 202 6.98 10.74 -12.94
CA ALA A 202 7.05 9.69 -13.95
C ALA A 202 8.32 9.79 -14.79
N VAL A 203 8.95 8.65 -15.09
CA VAL A 203 10.06 8.56 -16.04
C VAL A 203 9.80 7.41 -17.02
N PRO A 204 9.59 7.67 -18.32
CA PRO A 204 9.58 8.98 -18.97
C PRO A 204 8.39 9.85 -18.57
N GLU A 205 8.56 11.17 -18.68
CA GLU A 205 7.53 12.17 -18.39
C GLU A 205 6.46 12.20 -19.49
N LEU A 206 5.50 11.27 -19.42
CA LEU A 206 4.35 11.19 -20.31
C LEU A 206 3.06 11.49 -19.54
N ALA A 207 2.08 12.13 -20.18
CA ALA A 207 0.73 12.28 -19.60
C ALA A 207 0.10 10.92 -19.22
N ALA A 208 0.38 9.89 -20.02
CA ALA A 208 -0.09 8.52 -19.80
C ALA A 208 0.73 7.72 -18.77
N ASN A 209 1.88 8.23 -18.31
CA ASN A 209 2.75 7.56 -17.33
C ASN A 209 2.73 8.23 -15.94
N GLN A 210 1.93 9.28 -15.75
CA GLN A 210 1.86 9.98 -14.46
C GLN A 210 1.44 9.03 -13.32
N PRO A 211 1.91 9.22 -12.06
CA PRO A 211 1.52 8.41 -10.91
C PRO A 211 0.02 8.12 -10.82
N GLN A 212 -0.81 9.13 -11.06
CA GLN A 212 -2.28 9.03 -10.99
C GLN A 212 -2.84 7.99 -11.96
N GLN A 213 -2.16 7.70 -13.07
CA GLN A 213 -2.56 6.67 -14.02
C GLN A 213 -2.44 5.26 -13.41
N TYR A 214 -1.56 5.07 -12.43
CA TYR A 214 -1.35 3.82 -11.72
C TYR A 214 -2.17 3.70 -10.42
N TYR A 215 -2.92 4.75 -10.02
CA TYR A 215 -3.68 4.73 -8.77
C TYR A 215 -4.86 3.73 -8.86
N PRO A 216 -4.93 2.71 -7.99
CA PRO A 216 -5.93 1.65 -8.09
C PRO A 216 -7.33 2.06 -7.62
N GLY A 217 -7.45 3.23 -6.99
CA GLY A 217 -8.67 3.71 -6.35
C GLY A 217 -8.59 3.59 -4.82
N GLY A 218 -9.29 4.49 -4.11
CA GLY A 218 -9.19 4.62 -2.66
C GLY A 218 -9.71 3.43 -1.85
N ALA A 219 -10.45 2.50 -2.48
CA ALA A 219 -10.89 1.27 -1.84
C ALA A 219 -9.79 0.20 -1.74
N TYR A 220 -8.64 0.41 -2.41
CA TYR A 220 -7.55 -0.57 -2.52
C TYR A 220 -6.21 -0.03 -2.02
N VAL A 221 -6.23 0.99 -1.15
CA VAL A 221 -5.02 1.64 -0.63
C VAL A 221 -5.23 2.01 0.84
N ASP A 222 -4.32 1.59 1.72
CA ASP A 222 -4.33 2.01 3.12
C ASP A 222 -3.41 3.21 3.37
N VAL A 223 -2.30 3.27 2.63
CA VAL A 223 -1.28 4.34 2.72
C VAL A 223 -0.84 4.75 1.33
N VAL A 224 -0.73 6.06 1.10
CA VAL A 224 -0.09 6.62 -0.09
C VAL A 224 1.36 6.91 0.26
N GLY A 225 2.28 6.23 -0.42
CA GLY A 225 3.72 6.44 -0.32
C GLY A 225 4.24 7.33 -1.46
N ASN A 226 5.53 7.62 -1.44
CA ASN A 226 6.22 8.34 -2.51
C ASN A 226 7.73 8.17 -2.34
N ASP A 227 8.42 7.77 -3.41
CA ASP A 227 9.89 7.69 -3.40
C ASP A 227 10.48 9.00 -3.93
N LEU A 228 11.28 9.67 -3.09
CA LEU A 228 11.87 10.98 -3.34
C LEU A 228 13.40 10.87 -3.37
N TYR A 229 13.99 11.10 -4.55
CA TYR A 229 15.44 11.19 -4.73
C TYR A 229 15.82 12.61 -5.16
N GLY A 230 17.00 13.08 -4.76
CA GLY A 230 17.42 14.49 -4.78
C GLY A 230 17.03 15.28 -6.04
N GLU A 231 16.06 16.19 -5.87
CA GLU A 231 15.70 17.39 -6.65
C GLU A 231 14.30 17.84 -6.19
N PRO A 232 13.91 19.13 -6.25
CA PRO A 232 12.59 19.59 -5.77
C PRO A 232 11.43 19.21 -6.71
N ARG A 233 11.59 18.19 -7.57
CA ARG A 233 10.62 17.79 -8.60
C ARG A 233 9.49 16.93 -8.02
N ILE A 234 8.79 17.47 -7.03
CA ILE A 234 7.51 16.95 -6.55
C ILE A 234 6.42 17.46 -7.51
N LYS A 235 6.00 16.63 -8.48
CA LYS A 235 5.12 17.08 -9.57
C LYS A 235 3.65 16.70 -9.41
N TRP A 236 3.25 15.95 -8.38
CA TRP A 236 1.85 15.57 -8.18
C TRP A 236 1.25 16.01 -6.83
N ARG A 237 -0.05 16.35 -6.85
CA ARG A 237 -0.68 17.18 -5.82
C ARG A 237 -0.78 16.54 -4.42
N ALA A 238 -0.76 15.22 -4.26
CA ALA A 238 -0.94 14.62 -2.93
C ALA A 238 0.26 14.85 -2.00
N THR A 239 1.44 15.05 -2.56
CA THR A 239 2.68 15.30 -1.80
C THR A 239 2.78 16.77 -1.34
N ARG A 240 1.97 17.70 -1.88
CA ARG A 240 1.92 19.10 -1.43
C ARG A 240 1.22 19.30 -0.08
N ALA A 241 0.61 18.27 0.50
CA ALA A 241 -0.08 18.35 1.78
C ALA A 241 0.84 18.57 3.00
N GLY A 242 2.17 18.56 2.81
CA GLY A 242 3.14 19.00 3.82
C GLY A 242 3.41 20.51 3.86
N SER A 243 2.83 21.31 2.95
CA SER A 243 2.90 22.77 3.01
C SER A 243 1.59 23.35 3.54
N PRO A 244 1.62 24.30 4.50
CA PRO A 244 0.42 24.85 5.12
C PRO A 244 -0.29 25.78 4.14
N GLY A 245 -1.14 25.22 3.29
CA GLY A 245 -1.93 25.96 2.31
C GLY A 245 -3.24 25.24 2.04
N ARG A 246 -4.33 25.81 2.57
CA ARG A 246 -5.72 25.36 2.43
C ARG A 246 -6.02 24.94 0.98
N SER A 247 -6.51 23.72 0.76
CA SER A 247 -7.23 23.44 -0.49
C SER A 247 -8.36 22.42 -0.30
N SER A 248 -9.46 22.77 -0.95
CA SER A 248 -10.85 22.34 -0.79
C SER A 248 -11.21 20.98 -1.41
N THR A 249 -10.21 20.16 -1.77
CA THR A 249 -10.45 18.87 -2.45
C THR A 249 -10.67 17.71 -1.48
N TRP A 250 -10.14 17.80 -0.25
CA TRP A 250 -10.44 16.84 0.82
C TRP A 250 -11.91 16.89 1.26
N ALA A 251 -12.61 17.99 1.04
CA ALA A 251 -14.04 18.12 1.35
C ALA A 251 -14.91 17.20 0.47
N ARG A 252 -14.49 16.91 -0.78
CA ARG A 252 -15.23 15.99 -1.67
C ARG A 252 -14.96 14.52 -1.35
N VAL A 253 -13.71 14.18 -1.01
CA VAL A 253 -13.33 12.80 -0.61
C VAL A 253 -13.91 12.45 0.77
N ARG A 254 -13.85 13.37 1.75
CA ARG A 254 -14.54 13.20 3.05
C ARG A 254 -16.06 13.26 2.90
N GLY A 255 -16.59 14.12 2.04
CA GLY A 255 -18.03 14.28 1.81
C GLY A 255 -18.70 13.09 1.11
N ALA A 256 -17.96 12.30 0.33
CA ALA A 256 -18.45 11.04 -0.23
C ALA A 256 -18.47 9.92 0.84
N ALA A 257 -17.39 9.80 1.63
CA ALA A 257 -17.30 8.82 2.73
C ALA A 257 -18.35 9.06 3.84
N LEU A 258 -18.61 10.32 4.19
CA LEU A 258 -19.63 10.68 5.19
C LEU A 258 -21.07 10.45 4.72
N ARG A 259 -21.34 10.54 3.40
CA ARG A 259 -22.67 10.25 2.84
C ARG A 259 -22.96 8.75 2.79
N ILE A 260 -21.95 7.94 2.49
CA ILE A 260 -22.06 6.48 2.50
C ILE A 260 -22.22 5.96 3.94
N ALA A 261 -21.48 6.50 4.91
CA ALA A 261 -21.63 6.12 6.32
C ALA A 261 -23.00 6.49 6.92
N ARG A 262 -23.62 7.60 6.49
CA ARG A 262 -24.99 7.96 6.90
C ARG A 262 -26.07 7.12 6.22
N SER A 263 -25.85 6.72 4.96
CA SER A 263 -26.74 5.80 4.25
C SER A 263 -26.78 4.43 4.92
N LEU A 264 -25.63 3.93 5.37
CA LEU A 264 -25.53 2.62 6.01
C LEU A 264 -26.06 2.59 7.45
N ARG A 265 -26.09 3.73 8.17
CA ARG A 265 -26.75 3.81 9.48
C ARG A 265 -28.27 3.89 9.39
N ARG A 266 -28.84 4.49 8.33
CA ARG A 266 -30.30 4.56 8.16
C ARG A 266 -30.93 3.24 7.68
N SER A 267 -30.12 2.30 7.20
CA SER A 267 -30.56 0.96 6.81
C SER A 267 -30.41 -0.08 7.91
N ALA A 268 -29.96 0.31 9.11
CA ALA A 268 -29.60 -0.59 10.20
C ALA A 268 -30.30 -0.27 11.55
N GLU A 269 -31.28 0.63 11.55
CA GLU A 269 -32.25 0.75 12.65
C GLU A 269 -33.60 0.20 12.15
N PRO A 270 -34.28 -0.66 12.93
CA PRO A 270 -35.60 -1.18 12.56
C PRO A 270 -36.68 -0.09 12.51
#